data_AF-A0A2V6G5P9-F1
#
_entry.id   AF-A0A2V6G5P9-F1
#
_cell.length_a   1.000
_cell.length_b   1.000
_cell.length_c   1.000
_cell.angle_alpha   90.00
_cell.angle_beta   90.00
_cell.angle_gamma   90.00
#
_symmetry.space_group_name_H-M   'P 1'
#
loop_
_entity.id
_entity.type
_entity.pdbx_description
1 polymer ?
#
loop_
_entity_poly.entity_id
_entity_poly.type
_entity_poly.pdbx_seq_one_letter_code
_entity_poly.pdbx_strand_id
1 'polypeptide(L)'
;MGQSEPPQESAIQPRQAGPVRRSAAWLFSQQHFHFKVLSGTAAGVSVIVLLAGIFLYVTLRNHQQEMLRAHTVEVIRVSSFVENDIAALETAHRGLLLTANPDYVTSFNRRRETIRKNIDHLTGLILNNPKQRKRVMKVQEVVQNWIDNVAVPILRSIQDEERIVLNRRMLEQEWATQSSQMLDFLPKLERSVLEMQKEKRGYLLTGDQHFIEAYQRAVTDFYTYNGYLSILVANSPGQAELLAEIRANIERWINTCSAPELAAKRDGKDATALGLSETGENLMNDIRQSLG
;
A
#
# COMPACT_ATOMS: atom_id res chain seq x y z
N MET A 1 -85.95 -47.89 -105.70
CA MET A 1 -87.15 -47.49 -104.93
C MET A 1 -86.71 -47.39 -103.48
N GLY A 2 -86.90 -46.33 -102.73
CA GLY A 2 -87.62 -45.08 -102.91
C GLY A 2 -87.30 -44.23 -101.68
N GLN A 3 -87.43 -42.92 -101.85
CA GLN A 3 -87.21 -41.87 -100.86
C GLN A 3 -88.05 -42.04 -99.58
N SER A 4 -87.59 -41.44 -98.47
CA SER A 4 -88.40 -40.46 -97.70
C SER A 4 -87.60 -39.87 -96.50
N GLU A 5 -87.43 -38.53 -96.55
CA GLU A 5 -87.09 -37.56 -95.48
C GLU A 5 -88.06 -37.58 -94.26
N PRO A 6 -87.95 -36.67 -93.25
CA PRO A 6 -86.86 -36.17 -92.37
C PRO A 6 -87.31 -36.30 -90.86
N PRO A 7 -86.86 -35.53 -89.81
CA PRO A 7 -86.89 -34.06 -89.68
C PRO A 7 -85.64 -33.41 -89.01
N GLN A 8 -85.55 -32.08 -89.10
CA GLN A 8 -84.62 -31.20 -88.38
C GLN A 8 -85.05 -30.97 -86.93
N GLU A 9 -84.10 -30.97 -85.98
CA GLU A 9 -84.28 -30.39 -84.65
C GLU A 9 -83.00 -29.70 -84.13
N SER A 10 -83.20 -28.46 -83.70
CA SER A 10 -82.41 -27.47 -82.94
C SER A 10 -80.90 -27.65 -82.65
N ALA A 11 -80.19 -26.53 -82.85
CA ALA A 11 -78.79 -26.32 -82.50
C ALA A 11 -78.53 -26.26 -80.99
N ILE A 12 -77.57 -27.05 -80.50
CA ILE A 12 -76.85 -26.84 -79.25
C ILE A 12 -75.37 -27.14 -79.50
N GLN A 13 -74.50 -26.11 -79.49
CA GLN A 13 -73.05 -26.29 -79.43
C GLN A 13 -72.63 -26.70 -78.01
N PRO A 14 -71.90 -27.82 -77.81
CA PRO A 14 -71.25 -28.08 -76.54
C PRO A 14 -69.93 -27.30 -76.43
N ARG A 15 -69.86 -26.49 -75.38
CA ARG A 15 -68.70 -25.72 -74.91
C ARG A 15 -67.40 -26.54 -74.90
N GLN A 16 -66.35 -25.95 -75.46
CA GLN A 16 -64.98 -26.46 -75.39
C GLN A 16 -64.54 -26.68 -73.93
N ALA A 17 -64.07 -27.89 -73.62
CA ALA A 17 -63.53 -28.24 -72.32
C ALA A 17 -62.17 -27.56 -72.11
N GLY A 18 -62.05 -26.75 -71.05
CA GLY A 18 -60.86 -25.98 -70.74
C GLY A 18 -59.62 -26.81 -70.35
N PRO A 19 -58.41 -26.23 -70.46
CA PRO A 19 -57.12 -26.91 -70.33
C PRO A 19 -56.92 -27.62 -68.99
N VAL A 20 -57.56 -27.14 -67.92
CA VAL A 20 -57.47 -27.68 -66.55
C VAL A 20 -57.92 -29.14 -66.45
N ARG A 21 -58.91 -29.55 -67.26
CA ARG A 21 -59.47 -30.91 -67.18
C ARG A 21 -58.58 -31.96 -67.87
N ARG A 22 -57.73 -31.55 -68.82
CA ARG A 22 -56.77 -32.43 -69.52
C ARG A 22 -55.52 -32.71 -68.67
N SER A 23 -55.04 -31.72 -67.92
CA SER A 23 -53.92 -31.89 -66.98
C SER A 23 -54.30 -32.81 -65.82
N ALA A 24 -55.54 -32.72 -65.33
CA ALA A 24 -56.04 -33.60 -64.27
C ALA A 24 -56.14 -35.07 -64.71
N ALA A 25 -56.61 -35.36 -65.94
CA ALA A 25 -56.72 -36.73 -66.44
C ALA A 25 -55.35 -37.41 -66.64
N TRP A 26 -54.32 -36.65 -67.02
CA TRP A 26 -52.94 -37.14 -67.14
C TRP A 26 -52.32 -37.50 -65.78
N LEU A 27 -52.68 -36.77 -64.73
CA LEU A 27 -52.18 -37.03 -63.37
C LEU A 27 -52.66 -38.39 -62.82
N PHE A 28 -53.85 -38.90 -63.23
CA PHE A 28 -54.48 -40.09 -62.63
C PHE A 28 -54.47 -41.41 -63.46
N SER A 29 -53.69 -41.51 -64.55
CA SER A 29 -53.55 -42.78 -65.32
C SER A 29 -52.68 -43.85 -64.62
N GLN A 30 -53.11 -45.12 -64.64
CA GLN A 30 -52.60 -46.27 -63.86
C GLN A 30 -51.35 -47.00 -64.40
N GLN A 31 -50.73 -46.61 -65.53
CA GLN A 31 -49.62 -47.39 -66.11
C GLN A 31 -48.20 -47.04 -65.61
N HIS A 32 -48.01 -46.00 -64.78
CA HIS A 32 -46.67 -45.56 -64.31
C HIS A 32 -46.65 -45.14 -62.83
N PHE A 33 -47.30 -45.91 -61.95
CA PHE A 33 -47.39 -45.59 -60.52
C PHE A 33 -46.00 -45.47 -59.85
N HIS A 34 -45.11 -46.44 -60.07
CA HIS A 34 -43.76 -46.43 -59.47
C HIS A 34 -42.90 -45.24 -59.94
N PHE A 35 -42.98 -44.83 -61.21
CA PHE A 35 -42.22 -43.70 -61.72
C PHE A 35 -42.71 -42.36 -61.17
N LYS A 36 -44.04 -42.18 -61.03
CA LYS A 36 -44.64 -40.97 -60.41
C LYS A 36 -44.32 -40.87 -58.92
N VAL A 37 -44.36 -41.99 -58.19
CA VAL A 37 -43.97 -42.05 -56.77
C VAL A 37 -42.46 -41.77 -56.62
N LEU A 38 -41.62 -42.37 -57.47
CA LEU A 38 -40.17 -42.16 -57.46
C LEU A 38 -39.81 -40.70 -57.77
N SER A 39 -40.44 -40.06 -58.75
CA SER A 39 -40.22 -38.64 -59.07
C SER A 39 -40.65 -37.69 -57.95
N GLY A 40 -41.75 -38.01 -57.25
CA GLY A 40 -42.21 -37.24 -56.09
C GLY A 40 -41.24 -37.35 -54.90
N THR A 41 -40.73 -38.56 -54.63
CA THR A 41 -39.72 -38.77 -53.59
C THR A 41 -38.39 -38.09 -53.94
N ALA A 42 -37.94 -38.16 -55.19
CA ALA A 42 -36.71 -37.51 -55.65
C ALA A 42 -36.81 -35.98 -55.59
N ALA A 43 -37.97 -35.41 -55.96
CA ALA A 43 -38.24 -33.98 -55.80
C ALA A 43 -38.24 -33.57 -54.32
N GLY A 44 -38.89 -34.34 -53.45
CA GLY A 44 -38.88 -34.11 -52.01
C GLY A 44 -37.47 -34.15 -51.41
N VAL A 45 -36.68 -35.17 -51.74
CA VAL A 45 -35.28 -35.28 -51.30
C VAL A 45 -34.45 -34.11 -51.82
N SER A 46 -34.63 -33.70 -53.07
CA SER A 46 -33.90 -32.56 -53.66
C SER A 46 -34.21 -31.26 -52.93
N VAL A 47 -35.48 -31.02 -52.57
CA VAL A 47 -35.89 -29.85 -51.78
C VAL A 47 -35.29 -29.91 -50.38
N ILE A 48 -35.30 -31.07 -49.72
CA ILE A 48 -34.70 -31.24 -48.39
C ILE A 48 -33.19 -30.96 -48.44
N VAL A 49 -32.48 -31.48 -49.43
CA VAL A 49 -31.03 -31.24 -49.61
C VAL A 49 -30.74 -29.76 -49.86
N LEU A 50 -31.55 -29.09 -50.69
CA LEU A 50 -31.41 -27.66 -50.96
C LEU A 50 -31.64 -26.83 -49.69
N LEU A 51 -32.71 -27.13 -48.92
CA LEU A 51 -32.99 -26.46 -47.66
C LEU A 51 -31.90 -26.71 -46.61
N ALA A 52 -31.37 -27.93 -46.52
CA ALA A 52 -30.24 -28.26 -45.65
C ALA A 52 -28.97 -27.49 -46.06
N GLY A 53 -28.72 -27.34 -47.36
CA GLY A 53 -27.62 -26.53 -47.89
C GLY A 53 -27.75 -25.04 -47.58
N ILE A 54 -28.94 -24.45 -47.74
CA ILE A 54 -29.22 -23.06 -47.37
C ILE A 54 -29.08 -22.87 -45.86
N PHE A 55 -29.64 -23.77 -45.07
CA PHE A 55 -29.53 -23.73 -43.61
C PHE A 55 -28.06 -23.79 -43.19
N LEU A 56 -27.28 -24.74 -43.71
CA LEU A 56 -25.85 -24.85 -43.43
C LEU A 56 -25.08 -23.58 -43.84
N TYR A 57 -25.36 -23.01 -45.02
CA TYR A 57 -24.76 -21.77 -45.47
C TYR A 57 -25.08 -20.59 -44.53
N VAL A 58 -26.35 -20.45 -44.13
CA VAL A 58 -26.79 -19.41 -43.18
C VAL A 58 -26.14 -19.61 -41.82
N THR A 59 -26.07 -20.84 -41.30
CA THR A 59 -25.42 -21.16 -40.02
C THR A 59 -23.93 -20.82 -40.06
N LEU A 60 -23.22 -21.22 -41.13
CA LEU A 60 -21.79 -20.90 -41.29
C LEU A 60 -21.55 -19.39 -41.41
N ARG A 61 -22.37 -18.68 -42.19
CA ARG A 61 -22.28 -17.23 -42.34
C ARG A 61 -22.59 -16.51 -41.02
N ASN A 62 -23.62 -16.94 -40.30
CA ASN A 62 -24.00 -16.38 -39.01
C ASN A 62 -22.88 -16.57 -37.98
N HIS A 63 -22.29 -17.77 -37.91
CA HIS A 63 -21.17 -18.06 -37.01
C HIS A 63 -19.94 -17.17 -37.27
N GLN A 64 -19.60 -16.92 -38.54
CA GLN A 64 -18.52 -15.98 -38.90
C GLN A 64 -18.83 -14.52 -38.49
N GLN A 65 -20.10 -14.09 -38.64
CA GLN A 65 -20.52 -12.76 -38.20
C GLN A 65 -20.54 -12.61 -36.68
N GLU A 66 -20.94 -13.65 -35.94
CA GLU A 66 -20.90 -13.68 -34.49
C GLU A 66 -19.47 -13.55 -33.94
N MET A 67 -18.50 -14.22 -34.55
CA MET A 67 -17.08 -14.12 -34.16
C MET A 67 -16.52 -12.69 -34.30
N LEU A 68 -16.82 -12.01 -35.41
CA LEU A 68 -16.37 -10.62 -35.64
C LEU A 68 -17.07 -9.62 -34.70
N ARG A 69 -18.36 -9.83 -34.42
CA ARG A 69 -19.11 -9.03 -33.45
C ARG A 69 -18.58 -9.21 -32.04
N ALA A 70 -18.35 -10.46 -31.62
CA ALA A 70 -17.79 -10.78 -30.31
C ALA A 70 -16.42 -10.12 -30.12
N HIS A 71 -15.54 -10.22 -31.12
CA HIS A 71 -14.22 -9.58 -31.08
C HIS A 71 -14.30 -8.06 -30.98
N THR A 72 -15.18 -7.43 -31.76
CA THR A 72 -15.38 -5.97 -31.73
C THR A 72 -15.93 -5.50 -30.39
N VAL A 73 -16.89 -6.22 -29.81
CA VAL A 73 -17.45 -5.94 -28.49
C VAL A 73 -16.39 -6.06 -27.40
N GLU A 74 -15.52 -7.07 -27.47
CA GLU A 74 -14.43 -7.23 -26.49
C GLU A 74 -13.43 -6.08 -26.55
N VAL A 75 -13.02 -5.66 -27.75
CA VAL A 75 -12.14 -4.49 -27.94
C VAL A 75 -12.76 -3.22 -27.35
N ILE A 76 -14.06 -2.97 -27.58
CA ILE A 76 -14.76 -1.82 -27.01
C ILE A 76 -14.80 -1.92 -25.49
N ARG A 77 -15.15 -3.09 -24.93
CA ARG A 77 -15.24 -3.29 -23.48
C ARG A 77 -13.91 -3.04 -22.78
N VAL A 78 -12.84 -3.65 -23.27
CA VAL A 78 -11.50 -3.47 -22.68
C VAL A 78 -11.03 -2.03 -22.82
N SER A 79 -11.33 -1.36 -23.95
CA SER A 79 -11.06 0.07 -24.12
C SER A 79 -11.79 0.92 -23.08
N SER A 80 -13.07 0.64 -22.80
CA SER A 80 -13.83 1.34 -21.76
C SER A 80 -13.28 1.08 -20.36
N PHE A 81 -12.76 -0.13 -20.08
CA PHE A 81 -12.08 -0.39 -18.81
C PHE A 81 -10.81 0.44 -18.66
N VAL A 82 -9.97 0.52 -19.70
CA VAL A 82 -8.78 1.39 -19.69
C VAL A 82 -9.16 2.84 -19.44
N GLU A 83 -10.18 3.36 -20.13
CA GLU A 83 -10.64 4.75 -19.96
C GLU A 83 -11.13 5.02 -18.54
N ASN A 84 -11.98 4.15 -18.00
CA ASN A 84 -12.50 4.27 -16.63
C ASN A 84 -11.37 4.18 -15.60
N ASP A 85 -10.40 3.30 -15.82
CA ASP A 85 -9.26 3.17 -14.92
C ASP A 85 -8.36 4.41 -14.95
N ILE A 86 -8.14 5.02 -16.12
CA ILE A 86 -7.40 6.29 -16.26
C ILE A 86 -8.15 7.42 -15.54
N ALA A 87 -9.45 7.58 -15.78
CA ALA A 87 -10.25 8.64 -15.16
C ALA A 87 -10.18 8.57 -13.63
N ALA A 88 -10.26 7.35 -13.09
CA ALA A 88 -10.27 7.18 -11.66
C ALA A 88 -8.86 7.08 -11.04
N LEU A 89 -7.82 6.80 -11.83
CA LEU A 89 -6.43 7.04 -11.46
C LEU A 89 -6.19 8.54 -11.25
N GLU A 90 -6.72 9.38 -12.14
CA GLU A 90 -6.71 10.84 -11.99
C GLU A 90 -7.54 11.29 -10.77
N THR A 91 -8.73 10.73 -10.56
CA THR A 91 -9.53 11.01 -9.34
C THR A 91 -8.75 10.66 -8.07
N ALA A 92 -8.07 9.51 -8.03
CA ALA A 92 -7.27 9.13 -6.88
C ALA A 92 -6.10 10.10 -6.65
N HIS A 93 -5.42 10.53 -7.71
CA HIS A 93 -4.37 11.52 -7.61
C HIS A 93 -4.87 12.89 -7.11
N ARG A 94 -6.02 13.37 -7.61
CA ARG A 94 -6.66 14.60 -7.11
C ARG A 94 -7.10 14.47 -5.66
N GLY A 95 -7.67 13.32 -5.28
CA GLY A 95 -8.02 13.03 -3.89
C GLY A 95 -6.82 13.10 -2.96
N LEU A 96 -5.69 12.52 -3.38
CA LEU A 96 -4.42 12.60 -2.67
C LEU A 96 -3.94 14.05 -2.52
N LEU A 97 -3.98 14.85 -3.59
CA LEU A 97 -3.58 16.26 -3.57
C LEU A 97 -4.44 17.13 -2.64
N LEU A 98 -5.74 16.86 -2.58
CA LEU A 98 -6.69 17.69 -1.83
C LEU A 98 -6.76 17.33 -0.35
N THR A 99 -6.52 16.05 -0.01
CA THR A 99 -6.80 15.53 1.33
C THR A 99 -5.57 14.96 2.04
N ALA A 100 -4.48 14.73 1.31
CA ALA A 100 -3.32 13.99 1.78
C ALA A 100 -3.65 12.60 2.39
N ASN A 101 -4.84 12.03 2.09
CA ASN A 101 -5.23 10.74 2.64
C ASN A 101 -4.45 9.60 1.94
N PRO A 102 -3.69 8.77 2.69
CA PRO A 102 -2.90 7.66 2.13
C PRO A 102 -3.74 6.56 1.47
N ASP A 103 -5.04 6.46 1.75
CA ASP A 103 -5.94 5.50 1.08
C ASP A 103 -5.95 5.70 -0.44
N TYR A 104 -5.81 6.95 -0.89
CA TYR A 104 -5.72 7.26 -2.31
C TYR A 104 -4.45 6.69 -2.97
N VAL A 105 -3.36 6.51 -2.23
CA VAL A 105 -2.13 5.86 -2.74
C VAL A 105 -2.40 4.40 -3.09
N THR A 106 -3.15 3.69 -2.26
CA THR A 106 -3.50 2.28 -2.52
C THR A 106 -4.42 2.15 -3.74
N SER A 107 -5.44 3.02 -3.84
CA SER A 107 -6.35 3.08 -4.98
C SER A 107 -5.62 3.44 -6.28
N PHE A 108 -4.73 4.43 -6.22
CA PHE A 108 -3.88 4.85 -7.35
C PHE A 108 -3.00 3.70 -7.86
N ASN A 109 -2.28 3.03 -6.96
CA ASN A 109 -1.41 1.91 -7.33
C ASN A 109 -2.18 0.73 -7.93
N ARG A 110 -3.36 0.43 -7.39
CA ARG A 110 -4.25 -0.60 -7.94
C ARG A 110 -4.65 -0.27 -9.37
N ARG A 111 -5.09 0.97 -9.63
CA ARG A 111 -5.50 1.39 -10.98
C ARG A 111 -4.35 1.41 -11.97
N ARG A 112 -3.15 1.83 -11.54
CA ARG A 112 -1.94 1.73 -12.38
C ARG A 112 -1.71 0.30 -12.88
N GLU A 113 -1.86 -0.68 -12.01
CA GLU A 113 -1.70 -2.09 -12.38
C GLU A 113 -2.82 -2.60 -13.29
N THR A 114 -4.08 -2.23 -13.01
CA THR A 114 -5.21 -2.62 -13.86
C THR A 114 -5.13 -2.01 -15.26
N ILE A 115 -4.72 -0.73 -15.39
CA ILE A 115 -4.47 -0.07 -16.67
C ILE A 115 -3.43 -0.86 -17.48
N ARG A 116 -2.31 -1.22 -16.85
CA ARG A 116 -1.25 -2.00 -17.51
C ARG A 116 -1.80 -3.32 -18.07
N LYS A 117 -2.49 -4.10 -17.23
CA LYS A 117 -3.09 -5.38 -17.64
C LYS A 117 -4.10 -5.21 -18.78
N ASN A 118 -4.96 -4.21 -18.69
CA ASN A 118 -5.99 -3.95 -19.70
C ASN A 118 -5.39 -3.45 -21.03
N ILE A 119 -4.32 -2.65 -20.99
CA ILE A 119 -3.58 -2.23 -22.19
C ILE A 119 -2.89 -3.42 -22.87
N ASP A 120 -2.27 -4.31 -22.09
CA ASP A 120 -1.64 -5.53 -22.62
C ASP A 120 -2.70 -6.43 -23.28
N HIS A 121 -3.85 -6.61 -22.63
CA HIS A 121 -4.98 -7.37 -23.19
C HIS A 121 -5.51 -6.72 -24.47
N LEU A 122 -5.73 -5.41 -24.47
CA LEU A 122 -6.22 -4.66 -25.63
C LEU A 122 -5.24 -4.77 -26.80
N THR A 123 -3.94 -4.72 -26.54
CA THR A 123 -2.88 -4.84 -27.56
C THR A 123 -2.89 -6.22 -28.22
N GLY A 124 -3.17 -7.28 -27.45
CA GLY A 124 -3.36 -8.64 -27.95
C GLY A 124 -4.58 -8.77 -28.85
N LEU A 125 -5.72 -8.17 -28.46
CA LEU A 125 -6.95 -8.21 -29.27
C LEU A 125 -6.75 -7.50 -30.62
N ILE A 126 -6.06 -6.37 -30.65
CA ILE A 126 -5.92 -5.55 -31.86
C ILE A 126 -4.65 -5.88 -32.67
N LEU A 127 -4.05 -7.07 -32.48
CA LEU A 127 -2.77 -7.45 -33.09
C LEU A 127 -2.76 -7.25 -34.62
N ASN A 128 -3.86 -7.57 -35.29
CA ASN A 128 -3.98 -7.46 -36.76
C ASN A 128 -4.40 -6.06 -37.25
N ASN A 129 -4.52 -5.07 -36.35
CA ASN A 129 -4.90 -3.70 -36.69
C ASN A 129 -3.79 -2.70 -36.30
N PRO A 130 -2.82 -2.43 -37.22
CA PRO A 130 -1.67 -1.58 -36.90
C PRO A 130 -2.05 -0.15 -36.53
N LYS A 131 -3.14 0.40 -37.07
CA LYS A 131 -3.63 1.75 -36.73
C LYS A 131 -4.14 1.82 -35.29
N GLN A 132 -4.90 0.80 -34.85
CA GLN A 132 -5.39 0.73 -33.48
C GLN A 132 -4.23 0.52 -32.48
N ARG A 133 -3.27 -0.37 -32.78
CA ARG A 133 -2.07 -0.55 -31.94
C ARG A 133 -1.32 0.75 -31.73
N LYS A 134 -1.08 1.52 -32.80
CA LYS A 134 -0.38 2.81 -32.69
C LYS A 134 -1.12 3.78 -31.76
N ARG A 135 -2.45 3.78 -31.75
CA ARG A 135 -3.24 4.60 -30.81
C ARG A 135 -3.11 4.13 -29.37
N VAL A 136 -3.21 2.82 -29.13
CA VAL A 136 -3.05 2.25 -27.77
C VAL A 136 -1.65 2.50 -27.22
N MET A 137 -0.61 2.32 -28.04
CA MET A 137 0.76 2.68 -27.66
C MET A 137 0.89 4.17 -27.31
N LYS A 138 0.21 5.06 -28.06
CA LYS A 138 0.23 6.49 -27.74
C LYS A 138 -0.46 6.79 -26.41
N VAL A 139 -1.59 6.14 -26.13
CA VAL A 139 -2.29 6.27 -24.84
C VAL A 139 -1.38 5.79 -23.71
N GLN A 140 -0.75 4.61 -23.85
CA GLN A 140 0.19 4.08 -22.88
C GLN A 140 1.35 5.06 -22.62
N GLU A 141 1.96 5.60 -23.66
CA GLU A 141 3.04 6.59 -23.56
C GLU A 141 2.60 7.85 -22.79
N VAL A 142 1.43 8.40 -23.11
CA VAL A 142 0.91 9.62 -22.45
C VAL A 142 0.60 9.35 -20.98
N VAL A 143 -0.07 8.24 -20.67
CA VAL A 143 -0.39 7.85 -19.29
C VAL A 143 0.88 7.61 -18.49
N GLN A 144 1.86 6.89 -19.05
CA GLN A 144 3.13 6.63 -18.37
C GLN A 144 3.91 7.92 -18.13
N ASN A 145 3.98 8.79 -19.13
CA ASN A 145 4.63 10.09 -19.00
C ASN A 145 3.98 10.97 -17.91
N TRP A 146 2.65 10.95 -17.80
CA TRP A 146 1.94 11.65 -16.74
C TRP A 146 2.21 11.01 -15.36
N ILE A 147 2.22 9.68 -15.26
CA ILE A 147 2.55 8.99 -14.01
C ILE A 147 3.95 9.40 -13.55
N ASP A 148 4.94 9.34 -14.42
CA ASP A 148 6.34 9.52 -14.06
C ASP A 148 6.68 10.98 -13.75
N ASN A 149 6.11 11.93 -14.50
CA ASN A 149 6.46 13.35 -14.38
C ASN A 149 5.50 14.17 -13.52
N VAL A 150 4.29 13.69 -13.28
CA VAL A 150 3.28 14.42 -12.48
C VAL A 150 2.96 13.65 -11.21
N ALA A 151 2.48 12.41 -11.32
CA ALA A 151 1.94 11.71 -10.16
C ALA A 151 3.02 11.23 -9.18
N VAL A 152 4.07 10.55 -9.68
CA VAL A 152 5.12 9.95 -8.85
C VAL A 152 5.88 10.97 -7.99
N PRO A 153 6.28 12.15 -8.50
CA PRO A 153 6.93 13.17 -7.68
C PRO A 153 6.10 13.58 -6.45
N ILE A 154 4.79 13.77 -6.63
CA ILE A 154 3.87 14.13 -5.54
C ILE A 154 3.71 12.98 -4.54
N LEU A 155 3.59 11.74 -5.03
CA LEU A 155 3.51 10.57 -4.14
C LEU A 155 4.77 10.45 -3.27
N ARG A 156 5.95 10.72 -3.83
CA ARG A 156 7.22 10.74 -3.08
C ARG A 156 7.26 11.87 -2.06
N SER A 157 6.87 13.08 -2.44
CA SER A 157 6.91 14.23 -1.52
C SER A 157 6.03 14.03 -0.29
N ILE A 158 4.83 13.43 -0.46
CA ILE A 158 3.93 13.14 0.65
C ILE A 158 4.52 12.07 1.58
N GLN A 159 5.11 11.00 1.01
CA GLN A 159 5.78 9.96 1.82
C GLN A 159 7.00 10.51 2.56
N ASP A 160 7.78 11.39 1.92
CA ASP A 160 8.94 12.01 2.54
C ASP A 160 8.55 12.98 3.66
N GLU A 161 7.48 13.76 3.47
CA GLU A 161 6.95 14.65 4.51
C GLU A 161 6.47 13.86 5.74
N GLU A 162 5.75 12.76 5.54
CA GLU A 162 5.30 11.90 6.64
C GLU A 162 6.49 11.30 7.42
N ARG A 163 7.53 10.86 6.72
CA ARG A 163 8.78 10.38 7.33
C ARG A 163 9.51 11.47 8.10
N ILE A 164 9.57 12.70 7.57
CA ILE A 164 10.19 13.84 8.25
C ILE A 164 9.45 14.18 9.54
N VAL A 165 8.11 14.23 9.49
CA VAL A 165 7.27 14.49 10.67
C VAL A 165 7.43 13.39 11.71
N LEU A 166 7.43 12.12 11.29
CA LEU A 166 7.63 11.00 12.20
C LEU A 166 9.01 11.04 12.87
N ASN A 167 10.08 11.23 12.08
CA ASN A 167 11.43 11.35 12.62
C ASN A 167 11.56 12.51 13.60
N ARG A 168 10.94 13.67 13.29
CA ARG A 168 10.90 14.81 14.21
C ARG A 168 10.22 14.45 15.53
N ARG A 169 9.05 13.82 15.48
CA ARG A 169 8.32 13.39 16.70
C ARG A 169 9.13 12.39 17.51
N MET A 170 9.79 11.44 16.85
CA MET A 170 10.65 10.47 17.54
C MET A 170 11.81 11.16 18.26
N LEU A 171 12.49 12.11 17.60
CA LEU A 171 13.55 12.90 18.21
C LEU A 171 13.03 13.76 19.37
N GLU A 172 11.88 14.40 19.23
CA GLU A 172 11.25 15.19 20.30
C GLU A 172 10.89 14.30 21.52
N GLN A 173 10.37 13.09 21.27
CA GLN A 173 10.03 12.13 22.32
C GLN A 173 11.27 11.57 23.03
N GLU A 174 12.33 11.25 22.28
CA GLU A 174 13.61 10.82 22.84
C GLU A 174 14.23 11.92 23.70
N TRP A 175 14.27 13.15 23.19
CA TRP A 175 14.74 14.33 23.93
C TRP A 175 13.95 14.58 25.21
N ALA A 176 12.62 14.47 25.16
CA ALA A 176 11.76 14.65 26.33
C ALA A 176 12.01 13.57 27.38
N THR A 177 12.20 12.31 26.95
CA THR A 177 12.50 11.18 27.83
C THR A 177 13.85 11.37 28.52
N GLN A 178 14.89 11.69 27.74
CA GLN A 178 16.23 11.93 28.26
C GLN A 178 16.26 13.12 29.24
N SER A 179 15.58 14.21 28.89
CA SER A 179 15.45 15.38 29.77
C SER A 179 14.73 15.04 31.08
N SER A 180 13.65 14.25 31.02
CA SER A 180 12.94 13.81 32.22
C SER A 180 13.80 12.93 33.12
N GLN A 181 14.60 12.03 32.55
CA GLN A 181 15.52 11.18 33.32
C GLN A 181 16.63 12.00 33.96
N MET A 182 17.16 13.00 33.25
CA MET A 182 18.15 13.92 33.81
C MET A 182 17.58 14.70 34.99
N LEU A 183 16.35 15.20 34.90
CA LEU A 183 15.66 15.88 36.00
C LEU A 183 15.35 14.96 37.20
N ASP A 184 15.35 13.64 37.03
CA ASP A 184 15.19 12.67 38.12
C ASP A 184 16.52 12.30 38.77
N PHE A 185 17.59 12.13 37.99
CA PHE A 185 18.88 11.68 38.52
C PHE A 185 19.78 12.79 39.04
N LEU A 186 19.72 14.01 38.47
CA LEU A 186 20.56 15.12 38.90
C LEU A 186 20.32 15.50 40.38
N PRO A 187 19.07 15.65 40.87
CA PRO A 187 18.83 15.93 42.29
C PRO A 187 19.27 14.78 43.21
N LYS A 188 19.26 13.53 42.72
CA LYS A 188 19.72 12.36 43.49
C LYS A 188 21.24 12.33 43.61
N LEU A 189 21.95 12.70 42.54
CA LEU A 189 23.39 12.93 42.57
C LEU A 189 23.74 14.00 43.60
N GLU A 190 23.11 15.19 43.51
CA GLU A 190 23.32 16.29 44.47
C GLU A 190 23.07 15.86 45.91
N ARG A 191 21.95 15.18 46.14
CA ARG A 191 21.58 14.69 47.46
C ARG A 191 22.61 13.72 48.03
N SER A 192 23.13 12.80 47.22
CA SER A 192 24.15 11.85 47.66
C SER A 192 25.42 12.55 48.16
N VAL A 193 25.84 13.62 47.49
CA VAL A 193 26.99 14.44 47.90
C VAL A 193 26.72 15.17 49.22
N LEU A 194 25.53 15.73 49.39
CA LEU A 194 25.13 16.37 50.67
C LEU A 194 25.06 15.36 51.81
N GLU A 195 24.55 14.16 51.55
CA GLU A 195 24.53 13.06 52.51
C GLU A 195 25.95 12.61 52.87
N MET A 196 26.87 12.47 51.91
CA MET A 196 28.28 12.22 52.18
C MET A 196 28.88 13.25 53.16
N GLN A 197 28.65 14.55 52.93
CA GLN A 197 29.15 15.58 53.84
C GLN A 197 28.52 15.48 55.23
N LYS A 198 27.18 15.31 55.29
CA LYS A 198 26.42 15.22 56.53
C LYS A 198 26.86 14.02 57.38
N GLU A 199 26.93 12.84 56.78
CA GLU A 199 27.29 11.60 57.49
C GLU A 199 28.76 11.64 57.95
N LYS A 200 29.69 12.16 57.12
CA LYS A 200 31.07 12.43 57.54
C LYS A 200 31.11 13.27 58.82
N ARG A 201 30.40 14.40 58.83
CA ARG A 201 30.34 15.30 60.00
C ARG A 201 29.74 14.61 61.22
N GLY A 202 28.69 13.81 61.05
CA GLY A 202 28.10 13.01 62.12
C GLY A 202 29.08 12.04 62.78
N TYR A 203 29.88 11.34 61.97
CA TYR A 203 30.94 10.45 62.47
C TYR A 203 32.04 11.23 63.20
N LEU A 204 32.52 12.34 62.64
CA LEU A 204 33.58 13.14 63.25
C LEU A 204 33.15 13.72 64.61
N LEU A 205 31.86 14.04 64.78
CA LEU A 205 31.30 14.54 66.04
C LEU A 205 31.09 13.43 67.08
N THR A 206 30.51 12.30 66.68
CA THR A 206 30.01 11.29 67.64
C THR A 206 30.91 10.07 67.77
N GLY A 207 31.63 9.70 66.70
CA GLY A 207 32.34 8.43 66.58
C GLY A 207 31.44 7.21 66.33
N ASP A 208 30.12 7.39 66.14
CA ASP A 208 29.18 6.28 65.93
C ASP A 208 29.32 5.67 64.52
N GLN A 209 29.53 4.35 64.48
CA GLN A 209 29.75 3.58 63.26
C GLN A 209 28.60 3.67 62.25
N HIS A 210 27.37 3.94 62.69
CA HIS A 210 26.23 4.08 61.78
C HIS A 210 26.44 5.19 60.73
N PHE A 211 27.13 6.27 61.10
CA PHE A 211 27.48 7.35 60.17
C PHE A 211 28.46 6.90 59.08
N ILE A 212 29.37 5.97 59.37
CA ILE A 212 30.28 5.42 58.35
C ILE A 212 29.53 4.57 57.33
N GLU A 213 28.59 3.74 57.80
CA GLU A 213 27.76 2.92 56.91
C GLU A 213 26.88 3.80 56.01
N ALA A 214 26.28 4.85 56.57
CA ALA A 214 25.49 5.81 55.82
C ALA A 214 26.35 6.61 54.82
N TYR A 215 27.56 7.02 55.21
CA TYR A 215 28.53 7.65 54.31
C TYR A 215 28.89 6.76 53.12
N GLN A 216 29.23 5.49 53.37
CA GLN A 216 29.57 4.53 52.31
C GLN A 216 28.41 4.29 51.34
N ARG A 217 27.18 4.25 51.86
CA ARG A 217 25.97 4.18 51.04
C ARG A 217 25.83 5.42 50.15
N ALA A 218 25.99 6.61 50.71
CA ALA A 218 25.93 7.86 49.95
C ALA A 218 27.02 7.95 48.87
N VAL A 219 28.24 7.45 49.13
CA VAL A 219 29.30 7.34 48.10
C VAL A 219 28.88 6.38 46.97
N THR A 220 28.26 5.25 47.31
CA THR A 220 27.77 4.28 46.31
C THR A 220 26.65 4.88 45.45
N ASP A 221 25.73 5.60 46.09
CA ASP A 221 24.64 6.31 45.42
C ASP A 221 25.19 7.37 44.46
N PHE A 222 26.20 8.14 44.88
CA PHE A 222 26.88 9.11 44.03
C PHE A 222 27.40 8.48 42.72
N TYR A 223 28.18 7.40 42.81
CA TYR A 223 28.72 6.75 41.61
C TYR A 223 27.63 6.14 40.74
N THR A 224 26.55 5.64 41.35
CA THR A 224 25.39 5.08 40.63
C THR A 224 24.70 6.15 39.79
N TYR A 225 24.33 7.28 40.41
CA TYR A 225 23.66 8.37 39.70
C TYR A 225 24.60 9.06 38.69
N ASN A 226 25.89 9.19 39.00
CA ASN A 226 26.87 9.67 38.05
C ASN A 226 26.96 8.76 36.82
N GLY A 227 26.90 7.43 37.01
CA GLY A 227 26.88 6.46 35.93
C GLY A 227 25.65 6.60 35.03
N TYR A 228 24.45 6.73 35.62
CA TYR A 228 23.23 6.97 34.85
C TYR A 228 23.29 8.28 34.07
N LEU A 229 23.73 9.37 34.70
CA LEU A 229 23.88 10.66 34.04
C LEU A 229 24.92 10.61 32.92
N SER A 230 26.03 9.88 33.10
CA SER A 230 27.08 9.72 32.08
C SER A 230 26.55 9.07 30.80
N ILE A 231 25.63 8.11 30.94
CA ILE A 231 24.95 7.49 29.79
C ILE A 231 24.04 8.52 29.12
N LEU A 232 23.27 9.28 29.90
CA LEU A 232 22.33 10.29 29.37
C LEU A 232 23.03 11.45 28.67
N VAL A 233 24.24 11.83 29.08
CA VAL A 233 24.97 12.97 28.49
C VAL A 233 26.00 12.54 27.43
N ALA A 234 26.06 11.25 27.07
CA ALA A 234 27.09 10.71 26.19
C ALA A 234 27.18 11.42 24.82
N ASN A 235 26.04 11.92 24.32
CA ASN A 235 25.96 12.63 23.04
C ASN A 235 26.00 14.17 23.19
N SER A 236 26.26 14.67 24.39
CA SER A 236 26.31 16.09 24.75
C SER A 236 27.70 16.43 25.32
N PRO A 237 28.72 16.68 24.48
CA PRO A 237 30.11 16.83 24.92
C PRO A 237 30.31 17.79 26.09
N GLY A 238 29.68 18.97 26.06
CA GLY A 238 29.79 19.94 27.15
C GLY A 238 29.14 19.49 28.47
N GLN A 239 28.02 18.75 28.40
CA GLN A 239 27.39 18.18 29.59
C GLN A 239 28.19 17.01 30.16
N ALA A 240 28.79 16.20 29.28
CA ALA A 240 29.68 15.10 29.67
C ALA A 240 30.95 15.63 30.36
N GLU A 241 31.54 16.71 29.85
CA GLU A 241 32.69 17.37 30.45
C GLU A 241 32.36 17.93 31.83
N LEU A 242 31.24 18.65 31.97
CA LEU A 242 30.79 19.19 33.26
C LEU A 242 30.53 18.08 34.30
N LEU A 243 29.87 16.99 33.90
CA LEU A 243 29.65 15.84 34.79
C LEU A 243 30.98 15.17 35.19
N ALA A 244 31.92 15.05 34.26
CA ALA A 244 33.26 14.51 34.54
C ALA A 244 34.05 15.42 35.51
N GLU A 245 33.91 16.74 35.39
CA GLU A 245 34.52 17.71 36.31
C GLU A 245 33.93 17.59 37.72
N ILE A 246 32.59 17.53 37.84
CA ILE A 246 31.91 17.29 39.12
C ILE A 246 32.47 16.02 39.77
N ARG A 247 32.55 14.93 39.01
CA ARG A 247 33.10 13.66 39.49
C ARG A 247 34.54 13.81 39.98
N ALA A 248 35.41 14.45 39.19
CA ALA A 248 36.80 14.65 39.57
C ALA A 248 36.92 15.49 40.86
N ASN A 249 36.07 16.49 41.05
CA ASN A 249 36.04 17.31 42.25
C ASN A 249 35.57 16.52 43.47
N ILE A 250 34.52 15.69 43.34
CA ILE A 250 34.11 14.76 44.41
C ILE A 250 35.23 13.79 44.77
N GLU A 251 35.84 13.14 43.78
CA GLU A 251 36.93 12.18 43.99
C GLU A 251 38.12 12.85 44.69
N ARG A 252 38.45 14.09 44.31
CA ARG A 252 39.46 14.90 45.00
C ARG A 252 39.08 15.10 46.47
N TRP A 253 37.88 15.60 46.76
CA TRP A 253 37.41 15.82 48.13
C TRP A 253 37.42 14.55 48.98
N ILE A 254 37.01 13.40 48.42
CA ILE A 254 37.06 12.10 49.11
C ILE A 254 38.51 11.78 49.49
N ASN A 255 39.44 11.88 48.54
CA ASN A 255 40.81 11.43 48.72
C ASN A 255 41.67 12.37 49.57
N THR A 256 41.46 13.68 49.46
CA THR A 256 42.29 14.67 50.16
C THR A 256 41.77 15.02 51.54
N CYS A 257 40.45 14.93 51.77
CA CYS A 257 39.83 15.39 53.00
C CYS A 257 39.04 14.27 53.69
N SER A 258 38.05 13.69 53.02
CA SER A 258 37.12 12.79 53.70
C SER A 258 37.78 11.52 54.22
N ALA A 259 38.49 10.76 53.38
CA ALA A 259 39.12 9.51 53.79
C ALA A 259 40.20 9.70 54.87
N PRO A 260 41.11 10.71 54.78
CA PRO A 260 42.06 11.00 55.84
C PRO A 260 41.41 11.38 57.18
N GLU A 261 40.37 12.23 57.18
CA GLU A 261 39.68 12.67 58.40
C GLU A 261 38.95 11.51 59.09
N LEU A 262 38.24 10.68 58.32
CA LEU A 262 37.55 9.49 58.84
C LEU A 262 38.56 8.49 59.43
N ALA A 263 39.71 8.28 58.77
CA ALA A 263 40.77 7.41 59.28
C ALA A 263 41.41 7.96 60.56
N ALA A 264 41.70 9.26 60.62
CA ALA A 264 42.25 9.91 61.81
C ALA A 264 41.31 9.77 63.02
N LYS A 265 40.01 10.01 62.83
CA LYS A 265 39.00 9.82 63.88
C LYS A 265 38.93 8.36 64.35
N ARG A 266 38.99 7.39 63.42
CA ARG A 266 39.01 5.96 63.75
C ARG A 266 40.24 5.55 64.57
N ASP A 267 41.39 6.16 64.29
CA ASP A 267 42.66 5.92 64.99
C ASP A 267 42.77 6.71 66.31
N GLY A 268 41.74 7.46 66.71
CA GLY A 268 41.76 8.30 67.92
C GLY A 268 42.65 9.55 67.82
N LYS A 269 43.02 9.96 66.60
CA LYS A 269 43.82 11.17 66.33
C LYS A 269 42.91 12.37 66.13
N ASP A 270 43.39 13.56 66.50
CA ASP A 270 42.64 14.80 66.28
C ASP A 270 42.70 15.22 64.81
N ALA A 271 41.59 15.04 64.09
CA ALA A 271 41.46 15.42 62.68
C ALA A 271 41.52 16.95 62.48
N THR A 272 41.15 17.72 63.50
CA THR A 272 41.16 19.20 63.46
C THR A 272 42.58 19.77 63.45
N ALA A 273 43.55 19.04 64.01
CA ALA A 273 44.96 19.43 64.05
C ALA A 273 45.68 19.33 62.68
N LEU A 274 45.06 18.72 61.66
CA LEU A 274 45.65 18.49 60.34
C LEU A 274 45.37 19.62 59.33
N GLY A 275 44.58 20.64 59.67
CA GLY A 275 44.23 21.73 58.74
C GLY A 275 43.33 21.30 57.55
N LEU A 276 42.84 20.05 57.57
CA LEU A 276 42.07 19.45 56.48
C LEU A 276 40.62 19.96 56.43
N SER A 277 40.09 20.43 57.56
CA SER A 277 38.69 20.86 57.67
C SER A 277 38.38 22.10 56.83
N GLU A 278 39.28 23.09 56.76
CA GLU A 278 39.07 24.30 55.97
C GLU A 278 39.19 23.99 54.46
N THR A 279 40.15 23.15 54.09
CA THR A 279 40.33 22.67 52.72
C THR A 279 39.12 21.87 52.24
N GLY A 280 38.59 20.99 53.09
CA GLY A 280 37.42 20.16 52.79
C GLY A 280 36.15 20.98 52.60
N GLU A 281 35.97 22.05 53.38
CA GLU A 281 34.80 22.91 53.28
C GLU A 281 34.85 23.82 52.04
N ASN A 282 36.05 24.30 51.66
CA ASN A 282 36.25 25.05 50.42
C ASN A 282 35.95 24.19 49.18
N LEU A 283 36.55 23.00 49.10
CA LEU A 283 36.26 22.04 48.02
C LEU A 283 34.77 21.72 47.93
N MET A 284 34.10 21.62 49.08
CA MET A 284 32.69 21.32 49.12
C MET A 284 31.80 22.50 48.68
N ASN A 285 32.24 23.73 48.90
CA ASN A 285 31.58 24.91 48.36
C ASN A 285 31.71 24.95 46.82
N ASP A 286 32.89 24.66 46.29
CA ASP A 286 33.14 24.63 44.84
C ASP A 286 32.25 23.58 44.17
N ILE A 287 32.19 22.37 44.74
CA ILE A 287 31.30 21.30 44.25
C ILE A 287 29.83 21.73 44.27
N ARG A 288 29.37 22.40 45.33
CA ARG A 288 27.98 22.88 45.40
C ARG A 288 27.70 23.95 44.35
N GLN A 289 28.68 24.80 44.00
CA GLN A 289 28.56 25.74 42.89
C GLN A 289 28.58 25.05 41.53
N SER A 290 29.30 23.94 41.36
CA SER A 290 29.26 23.17 40.10
C SER A 290 27.94 22.43 39.89
N LEU A 291 27.19 22.17 40.97
CA LEU A 291 25.94 21.43 40.96
C LEU A 291 24.68 22.32 40.81
N GLY A 292 24.75 23.59 41.19
CA GLY A 292 23.60 24.54 41.18
C GLY A 292 23.76 25.68 40.19
#